data_AF-A0A430RW17-F1
#
_entry.id   AF-A0A430RW17-F1
#
_cell.length_a   1.000
_cell.length_b   1.000
_cell.length_c   1.000
_cell.angle_alpha   90.00
_cell.angle_beta   90.00
_cell.angle_gamma   90.00
#
_symmetry.space_group_name_H-M   'P 1'
#
loop_
_entity.id
_entity.type
_entity.pdbx_description
1 polymer ?
#
loop_
_entity_poly.entity_id
_entity_poly.type
_entity_poly.pdbx_seq_one_letter_code
_entity_poly.pdbx_strand_id
1 'polypeptide(L)'
;METLVLVNLFHELALKGENRPFFLRKAKAHVREALKGTAARLEAEWPMALLFRLPQEAWPEAKERLKDTLGVEGFARVLRTPPDLKALEAALEETLARERFGSFRITAKRSDKAFPLTSPEIERLLGAFVKEKTGAKVQLKGPEREFVVRILPNAALLEVERHPGPGGLPPGVSGKVVALLSGGIDSPVAVYRLMRRGAEVVLVHFHPFPLLSGQSREKAKAIAERMARFQHRITLHLVPFSEVQRQIILEAPKAYRVVLYRRYMLRIAEAIAKEEGALALATGDSLGQVASQTLENLHVVNQAATLPVFRPLIGFDKVEIKAEAERIGTYAISILPDEECCTLFAPKHPVTRAQLSVALETESRLDTERLIALALEGREVVRYTWPGQKPLPEAQEKAPIMGHGPLDG
;
A
#
# COMPACT_ATOMS: atom_id res chain seq x y z
N MET A 1 -9.22 9.97 -30.36
CA MET A 1 -10.43 9.17 -30.04
C MET A 1 -10.51 9.05 -28.54
N GLU A 2 -11.71 9.03 -27.95
CA GLU A 2 -11.89 8.91 -26.50
C GLU A 2 -12.33 7.50 -26.13
N THR A 3 -12.07 7.11 -24.90
CA THR A 3 -12.51 5.84 -24.34
C THR A 3 -13.18 6.02 -22.98
N LEU A 4 -14.12 5.13 -22.68
CA LEU A 4 -14.80 5.09 -21.38
C LEU A 4 -14.18 4.02 -20.49
N VAL A 5 -13.96 4.36 -19.23
CA VAL A 5 -13.38 3.47 -18.22
C VAL A 5 -14.31 3.42 -17.03
N LEU A 6 -14.83 2.22 -16.77
CA LEU A 6 -15.62 1.91 -15.58
C LEU A 6 -14.69 1.40 -14.49
N VAL A 7 -14.68 2.07 -13.34
CA VAL A 7 -13.93 1.66 -12.14
C VAL A 7 -14.94 1.19 -11.10
N ASN A 8 -14.89 -0.09 -10.73
CA ASN A 8 -15.68 -0.66 -9.63
C ASN A 8 -14.84 -0.60 -8.35
N LEU A 9 -15.44 -0.10 -7.28
CA LEU A 9 -14.84 -0.01 -5.95
C LEU A 9 -15.13 -1.29 -5.15
N PHE A 10 -14.30 -1.55 -4.15
CA PHE A 10 -14.35 -2.74 -3.28
C PHE A 10 -15.77 -3.21 -2.91
N HIS A 11 -16.05 -4.49 -3.12
CA HIS A 11 -17.21 -5.18 -2.55
C HIS A 11 -16.79 -5.92 -1.28
N GLU A 12 -16.91 -5.32 -0.09
CA GLU A 12 -16.77 -6.10 1.14
C GLU A 12 -17.46 -5.51 2.37
N LEU A 13 -17.82 -6.45 3.26
CA LEU A 13 -18.53 -6.40 4.54
C LEU A 13 -18.15 -5.30 5.55
N ALA A 14 -17.14 -4.46 5.28
CA ALA A 14 -16.63 -3.44 6.20
C ALA A 14 -17.60 -2.26 6.44
N LEU A 15 -18.69 -2.16 5.68
CA LEU A 15 -19.56 -0.98 5.63
C LEU A 15 -21.01 -1.27 6.04
N LYS A 16 -21.21 -2.03 7.13
CA LYS A 16 -22.48 -1.98 7.86
C LYS A 16 -22.49 -0.71 8.72
N GLY A 17 -23.56 0.08 8.61
CA GLY A 17 -23.77 1.27 9.45
C GLY A 17 -23.30 2.60 8.82
N GLU A 18 -23.13 3.59 9.69
CA GLU A 18 -23.09 5.02 9.32
C GLU A 18 -21.79 5.47 8.62
N ASN A 19 -20.73 4.66 8.65
CA ASN A 19 -19.43 5.01 8.07
C ASN A 19 -19.32 4.80 6.56
N ARG A 20 -20.28 4.12 5.92
CA ARG A 20 -20.26 3.82 4.48
C ARG A 20 -20.01 5.04 3.58
N PRO A 21 -20.69 6.19 3.77
CA PRO A 21 -20.46 7.38 2.95
C PRO A 21 -19.03 7.93 3.04
N PHE A 22 -18.40 7.87 4.23
CA PHE A 22 -17.03 8.33 4.43
C PHE A 22 -16.02 7.50 3.61
N PHE A 23 -16.11 6.18 3.68
CA PHE A 23 -15.22 5.28 2.95
C PHE A 23 -15.38 5.42 1.43
N LEU A 24 -16.62 5.50 0.94
CA LEU A 24 -16.87 5.69 -0.49
C LEU A 24 -16.34 7.03 -0.99
N ARG A 25 -16.53 8.11 -0.21
CA ARG A 25 -15.96 9.43 -0.55
C ARG A 25 -14.44 9.36 -0.67
N LYS A 26 -13.77 8.71 0.29
CA LYS A 26 -12.31 8.53 0.28
C LYS A 26 -11.83 7.67 -0.89
N ALA A 27 -12.50 6.57 -1.19
CA ALA A 27 -12.15 5.71 -2.34
C ALA A 27 -12.32 6.45 -3.67
N LYS A 28 -13.42 7.18 -3.85
CA LYS A 28 -13.64 7.96 -5.06
C LYS A 28 -12.60 9.07 -5.22
N ALA A 29 -12.22 9.74 -4.13
CA ALA A 29 -11.15 10.73 -4.15
C ALA A 29 -9.80 10.09 -4.50
N HIS A 30 -9.50 8.91 -3.95
CA HIS A 30 -8.28 8.16 -4.25
C HIS A 30 -8.18 7.82 -5.75
N VAL A 31 -9.25 7.28 -6.34
CA VAL A 31 -9.30 6.97 -7.78
C VAL A 31 -9.12 8.23 -8.64
N ARG A 32 -9.76 9.35 -8.27
CA ARG A 32 -9.59 10.62 -8.99
C ARG A 32 -8.15 11.11 -8.96
N GLU A 33 -7.50 11.03 -7.80
CA GLU A 33 -6.09 11.43 -7.68
C GLU A 33 -5.19 10.53 -8.51
N ALA A 34 -5.40 9.20 -8.51
CA ALA A 34 -4.65 8.27 -9.35
C ALA A 34 -4.74 8.62 -10.85
N LEU A 35 -5.90 9.09 -11.32
CA LEU A 35 -6.12 9.48 -12.71
C LEU A 35 -5.73 10.93 -13.03
N LYS A 36 -5.18 11.69 -12.07
CA LYS A 36 -4.79 13.08 -12.31
C LYS A 36 -3.68 13.18 -13.35
N GLY A 37 -3.85 14.06 -14.35
CA GLY A 37 -2.89 14.23 -15.44
C GLY A 37 -3.11 13.30 -16.64
N THR A 38 -4.06 12.36 -16.60
CA THR A 38 -4.42 11.52 -17.78
C THR A 38 -5.53 12.14 -18.63
N ALA A 39 -5.89 13.41 -18.36
CA ALA A 39 -7.07 14.11 -18.91
C ALA A 39 -8.41 13.40 -18.66
N ALA A 40 -8.48 12.44 -17.73
CA ALA A 40 -9.71 11.76 -17.37
C ALA A 40 -10.76 12.71 -16.79
N ARG A 41 -11.98 12.65 -17.34
CA ARG A 41 -13.15 13.41 -16.90
C ARG A 41 -14.20 12.45 -16.36
N LEU A 42 -14.83 12.80 -15.25
CA LEU A 42 -15.89 11.98 -14.68
C LEU A 42 -17.18 12.15 -15.50
N GLU A 43 -17.72 11.05 -16.03
CA GLU A 43 -18.97 11.01 -16.81
C GLU A 43 -20.16 10.64 -15.93
N ALA A 44 -19.96 9.72 -15.00
CA ALA A 44 -21.00 9.25 -14.09
C ALA A 44 -20.40 8.75 -12.78
N GLU A 45 -21.18 8.89 -11.72
CA GLU A 45 -20.84 8.38 -10.40
C GLU A 45 -22.02 7.59 -9.84
N TRP A 46 -21.74 6.36 -9.41
CA TRP A 46 -22.64 5.52 -8.65
C TRP A 46 -22.07 5.29 -7.25
N PRO A 47 -22.82 4.70 -6.31
CA PRO A 47 -22.31 4.41 -4.97
C PRO A 47 -20.99 3.62 -4.99
N MET A 48 -20.89 2.58 -5.82
CA MET A 48 -19.75 1.64 -5.86
C MET A 48 -18.96 1.70 -7.18
N ALA A 49 -19.22 2.67 -8.05
CA ALA A 49 -18.56 2.74 -9.34
C ALA A 49 -18.41 4.17 -9.85
N LEU A 50 -17.37 4.39 -10.65
CA LEU A 50 -17.10 5.64 -11.35
C LEU A 50 -16.93 5.35 -12.83
N LEU A 51 -17.52 6.18 -13.68
CA LEU A 51 -17.28 6.15 -15.12
C LEU A 51 -16.46 7.37 -15.50
N PHE A 52 -15.31 7.14 -16.13
CA PHE A 52 -14.46 8.18 -16.67
C PHE A 52 -14.44 8.14 -18.20
N ARG A 53 -14.26 9.30 -18.81
CA ARG A 53 -13.88 9.49 -20.21
C ARG A 53 -12.46 10.02 -20.25
N LEU A 54 -11.60 9.40 -21.06
CA LEU A 54 -10.22 9.84 -21.26
C LEU A 54 -9.78 9.62 -22.72
N PRO A 55 -8.73 10.32 -23.18
CA PRO A 55 -8.13 10.03 -24.48
C PRO A 55 -7.64 8.57 -24.55
N GLN A 56 -7.77 7.94 -25.71
CA GLN A 56 -7.40 6.52 -25.89
C GLN A 56 -5.92 6.26 -25.62
N GLU A 57 -5.05 7.22 -25.95
CA GLU A 57 -3.62 7.20 -25.68
C GLU A 57 -3.28 7.24 -24.18
N ALA A 58 -4.19 7.74 -23.34
CA ALA A 58 -4.00 7.79 -21.89
C ALA A 58 -4.44 6.48 -21.19
N TRP A 59 -5.10 5.57 -21.90
CA TRP A 59 -5.56 4.30 -21.33
C TRP A 59 -4.43 3.41 -20.77
N PRO A 60 -3.30 3.18 -21.47
CA PRO A 60 -2.21 2.36 -20.94
C PRO A 60 -1.70 2.88 -19.60
N GLU A 61 -1.53 4.20 -19.47
CA GLU A 61 -1.11 4.82 -18.22
C GLU A 61 -2.19 4.68 -17.13
N ALA A 62 -3.43 5.07 -17.43
CA ALA A 62 -4.54 4.97 -16.49
C ALA A 62 -4.71 3.53 -15.95
N LYS A 63 -4.56 2.52 -16.81
CA LYS A 63 -4.58 1.11 -16.42
C LYS A 63 -3.50 0.77 -15.39
N GLU A 64 -2.25 1.14 -15.63
CA GLU A 64 -1.16 0.86 -14.68
C GLU A 64 -1.36 1.58 -13.34
N ARG A 65 -1.93 2.79 -13.36
CA ARG A 65 -2.26 3.53 -12.13
C ARG A 65 -3.40 2.87 -11.34
N LEU A 66 -4.46 2.43 -12.02
CA LEU A 66 -5.61 1.77 -11.39
C LEU A 66 -5.26 0.39 -10.81
N LYS A 67 -4.27 -0.33 -11.36
CA LYS A 67 -3.74 -1.59 -10.78
C LYS A 67 -3.13 -1.42 -9.39
N ASP A 68 -2.55 -0.25 -9.11
CA ASP A 68 -1.95 0.07 -7.81
C ASP A 68 -2.93 0.84 -6.88
N THR A 69 -4.12 1.23 -7.37
CA THR A 69 -5.05 2.09 -6.61
C THR A 69 -5.88 1.26 -5.60
N LEU A 70 -5.50 1.32 -4.32
CA LEU A 70 -6.21 0.65 -3.22
C LEU A 70 -7.68 1.10 -3.12
N GLY A 71 -8.58 0.15 -2.85
CA GLY A 71 -10.03 0.37 -2.89
C GLY A 71 -10.67 0.14 -4.26
N VAL A 72 -9.90 -0.11 -5.32
CA VAL A 72 -10.42 -0.55 -6.63
C VAL A 72 -10.54 -2.07 -6.64
N GLU A 73 -11.75 -2.59 -6.82
CA GLU A 73 -12.01 -4.04 -6.98
C GLU A 73 -11.62 -4.51 -8.37
N GLY A 74 -11.95 -3.70 -9.38
CA GLY A 74 -11.70 -4.00 -10.77
C GLY A 74 -12.13 -2.85 -11.64
N PHE A 75 -11.56 -2.75 -12.81
CA PHE A 75 -11.83 -1.67 -13.74
C PHE A 75 -11.82 -2.21 -15.16
N ALA A 76 -12.53 -1.55 -16.05
CA ALA A 76 -12.66 -2.00 -17.42
C ALA A 76 -12.79 -0.85 -18.39
N ARG A 77 -12.21 -1.01 -19.59
CA ARG A 77 -12.63 -0.22 -20.75
C ARG A 77 -14.02 -0.68 -21.17
N VAL A 78 -14.92 0.26 -21.42
CA VAL A 78 -16.31 -0.04 -21.77
C VAL A 78 -16.75 0.61 -23.08
N LEU A 79 -17.63 -0.06 -23.80
CA LEU A 79 -18.41 0.53 -24.89
C LEU A 79 -19.77 0.95 -24.34
N ARG A 80 -20.23 2.14 -24.72
CA ARG A 80 -21.57 2.63 -24.39
C ARG A 80 -22.49 2.43 -25.59
N THR A 81 -23.59 1.74 -25.36
CA THR A 81 -24.64 1.53 -26.36
C THR A 81 -25.97 2.07 -25.81
N PRO A 82 -26.99 2.28 -26.65
CA PRO A 82 -28.35 2.35 -26.15
C PRO A 82 -28.69 1.05 -25.40
N PRO A 83 -29.65 1.09 -24.45
CA PRO A 83 -30.03 -0.08 -23.66
C PRO A 83 -30.95 -0.97 -24.51
N ASP A 84 -30.41 -1.59 -25.56
CA ASP A 84 -31.14 -2.48 -26.44
C ASP A 84 -30.26 -3.66 -26.87
N LEU A 85 -30.91 -4.80 -27.14
CA LEU A 85 -30.19 -6.04 -27.41
C LEU A 85 -29.41 -5.97 -28.74
N LYS A 86 -29.97 -5.32 -29.77
CA LYS A 86 -29.34 -5.26 -31.09
C LYS A 86 -28.08 -4.41 -31.07
N ALA A 87 -28.08 -3.29 -30.35
CA ALA A 87 -26.89 -2.46 -30.19
C ALA A 87 -25.81 -3.17 -29.35
N LEU A 88 -26.21 -3.97 -28.36
CA LEU A 88 -25.27 -4.81 -27.62
C LEU A 88 -24.66 -5.91 -28.50
N GLU A 89 -25.45 -6.56 -29.35
CA GLU A 89 -24.98 -7.54 -30.33
C GLU A 89 -23.99 -6.90 -31.31
N ALA A 90 -24.30 -5.71 -31.84
CA ALA A 90 -23.39 -4.97 -32.73
C ALA A 90 -22.07 -4.59 -32.04
N ALA A 91 -22.12 -4.12 -30.79
CA ALA A 91 -20.92 -3.80 -30.02
C ALA A 91 -20.09 -5.04 -29.66
N LEU A 92 -20.76 -6.17 -29.37
CA LEU A 92 -20.10 -7.46 -29.20
C LEU A 92 -19.43 -7.88 -30.49
N GLU A 93 -20.09 -7.80 -31.64
CA GLU A 93 -19.52 -8.18 -32.94
C GLU A 93 -18.21 -7.45 -33.25
N GLU A 94 -18.14 -6.14 -33.01
CA GLU A 94 -16.89 -5.37 -33.15
C GLU A 94 -15.78 -5.88 -32.22
N THR A 95 -16.14 -6.23 -30.99
CA THR A 95 -15.19 -6.76 -29.99
C THR A 95 -14.69 -8.15 -30.38
N LEU A 96 -15.58 -9.03 -30.82
CA LEU A 96 -15.29 -10.41 -31.22
C LEU A 96 -14.40 -10.49 -32.46
N ALA A 97 -14.46 -9.49 -33.35
CA ALA A 97 -13.60 -9.43 -34.53
C ALA A 97 -12.10 -9.33 -34.18
N ARG A 98 -11.76 -8.90 -32.96
CA ARG A 98 -10.38 -8.62 -32.53
C ARG A 98 -9.80 -9.66 -31.58
N GLU A 99 -10.58 -10.66 -31.17
CA GLU A 99 -10.20 -11.61 -30.13
C GLU A 99 -10.54 -13.07 -30.51
N ARG A 100 -9.80 -14.02 -29.95
CA ARG A 100 -10.04 -15.46 -30.07
C ARG A 100 -9.96 -16.10 -28.67
N PHE A 101 -10.90 -16.98 -28.36
CA PHE A 101 -11.01 -17.68 -27.08
C PHE A 101 -11.77 -19.00 -27.26
N GLY A 102 -11.42 -20.03 -26.48
CA GLY A 102 -12.05 -21.34 -26.53
C GLY A 102 -13.33 -21.43 -25.69
N SER A 103 -13.43 -20.62 -24.63
CA SER A 103 -14.55 -20.61 -23.70
C SER A 103 -14.93 -19.21 -23.23
N PHE A 104 -16.22 -18.99 -22.96
CA PHE A 104 -16.69 -17.68 -22.50
C PHE A 104 -17.92 -17.74 -21.59
N ARG A 105 -18.22 -16.61 -20.93
CA ARG A 105 -19.53 -16.34 -20.32
C ARG A 105 -19.99 -14.91 -20.57
N ILE A 106 -21.31 -14.72 -20.53
CA ILE A 106 -21.95 -13.41 -20.40
C ILE A 106 -22.39 -13.24 -18.94
N THR A 107 -22.19 -12.06 -18.39
CA THR A 107 -22.70 -11.67 -17.07
C THR A 107 -23.51 -10.38 -17.21
N ALA A 108 -24.82 -10.42 -16.96
CA ALA A 108 -25.69 -9.26 -17.07
C ALA A 108 -26.00 -8.64 -15.70
N LYS A 109 -25.56 -7.39 -15.50
CA LYS A 109 -25.84 -6.59 -14.29
C LYS A 109 -26.92 -5.55 -14.59
N ARG A 110 -28.13 -5.76 -14.08
CA ARG A 110 -29.25 -4.82 -14.24
C ARG A 110 -29.36 -3.87 -13.06
N SER A 111 -28.88 -2.64 -13.26
CA SER A 111 -29.18 -1.50 -12.38
C SER A 111 -30.58 -0.96 -12.64
N ASP A 112 -31.04 -1.01 -13.89
CA ASP A 112 -32.42 -0.71 -14.24
C ASP A 112 -33.31 -1.97 -14.23
N LYS A 113 -34.32 -1.95 -13.35
CA LYS A 113 -35.32 -3.01 -13.22
C LYS A 113 -36.52 -2.84 -14.15
N ALA A 114 -36.66 -1.69 -14.82
CA ALA A 114 -37.68 -1.47 -15.84
C ALA A 114 -37.34 -2.13 -17.18
N PHE A 115 -36.07 -2.45 -17.43
CA PHE A 115 -35.66 -3.13 -18.66
C PHE A 115 -36.45 -4.46 -18.90
N PRO A 116 -36.99 -4.70 -20.11
CA PRO A 116 -37.93 -5.81 -20.35
C PRO A 116 -37.37 -7.21 -20.08
N LEU A 117 -36.07 -7.42 -20.31
CA LEU A 117 -35.43 -8.73 -20.19
C LEU A 117 -34.68 -8.87 -18.86
N THR A 118 -34.90 -9.96 -18.14
CA THR A 118 -34.14 -10.37 -16.94
C THR A 118 -32.67 -10.61 -17.24
N SER A 119 -31.80 -10.53 -16.22
CA SER A 119 -30.37 -10.82 -16.38
C SER A 119 -30.12 -12.19 -17.04
N PRO A 120 -30.77 -13.29 -16.60
CA PRO A 120 -30.60 -14.59 -17.25
C PRO A 120 -31.06 -14.63 -18.72
N GLU A 121 -32.10 -13.86 -19.09
CA GLU A 121 -32.56 -13.77 -20.47
C GLU A 121 -31.54 -13.02 -21.35
N ILE A 122 -30.99 -11.91 -20.86
CA ILE A 122 -29.91 -11.18 -21.55
C ILE A 122 -28.69 -12.09 -21.74
N GLU A 123 -28.27 -12.79 -20.68
CA GLU A 123 -27.13 -13.71 -20.70
C GLU A 123 -27.32 -14.83 -21.72
N ARG A 124 -28.53 -15.39 -21.81
CA ARG A 124 -28.87 -16.45 -22.77
C ARG A 124 -28.85 -15.95 -24.21
N LEU A 125 -29.47 -14.80 -24.48
CA LEU A 125 -29.58 -14.24 -25.83
C LEU A 125 -28.22 -13.80 -26.36
N LEU A 126 -27.48 -12.99 -25.60
CA LEU A 126 -26.13 -12.58 -25.98
C LEU A 126 -25.16 -13.77 -26.00
N GLY A 127 -25.36 -14.76 -25.12
CA GLY A 127 -24.59 -15.99 -25.13
C GLY A 127 -24.79 -16.81 -26.41
N ALA A 128 -26.03 -16.92 -26.89
CA ALA A 128 -26.33 -17.55 -28.17
C ALA A 128 -25.64 -16.83 -29.33
N PHE A 129 -25.73 -15.49 -29.36
CA PHE A 129 -25.08 -14.65 -30.37
C PHE A 129 -23.57 -14.84 -30.42
N VAL A 130 -22.87 -14.75 -29.27
CA VAL A 130 -21.41 -14.93 -29.21
C VAL A 130 -21.01 -16.35 -29.64
N LYS A 131 -21.77 -17.36 -29.21
CA LYS A 131 -21.52 -18.77 -29.58
C LYS A 131 -21.65 -18.98 -31.09
N GLU A 132 -22.69 -18.43 -31.72
CA GLU A 132 -22.90 -18.50 -33.16
C GLU A 132 -21.75 -17.84 -33.95
N LYS A 133 -21.31 -16.67 -33.50
CA LYS A 133 -20.25 -15.91 -34.18
C LYS A 133 -18.84 -16.49 -34.01
N THR A 134 -18.57 -17.16 -32.90
CA THR A 134 -17.19 -17.59 -32.53
C THR A 134 -16.99 -19.10 -32.50
N GLY A 135 -18.06 -19.89 -32.32
CA GLY A 135 -17.97 -21.32 -32.02
C GLY A 135 -17.49 -21.64 -30.59
N ALA A 136 -17.17 -20.64 -29.77
CA ALA A 136 -16.63 -20.85 -28.42
C ALA A 136 -17.64 -21.53 -27.48
N LYS A 137 -17.15 -22.29 -26.50
CA LYS A 137 -17.99 -23.00 -25.53
C LYS A 137 -18.44 -22.07 -24.41
N VAL A 138 -19.74 -22.08 -24.09
CA VAL A 138 -20.25 -21.39 -22.89
C VAL A 138 -19.76 -22.11 -21.63
N GLN A 139 -19.07 -21.39 -20.74
CA GLN A 139 -18.48 -21.92 -19.51
C GLN A 139 -18.68 -20.95 -18.35
N LEU A 140 -19.52 -21.32 -17.38
CA LEU A 140 -19.91 -20.42 -16.28
C LEU A 140 -18.81 -20.22 -15.22
N LYS A 141 -17.93 -21.22 -15.04
CA LYS A 141 -16.85 -21.24 -14.05
C LYS A 141 -15.49 -21.33 -14.76
N GLY A 142 -14.59 -20.40 -14.43
CA GLY A 142 -13.27 -20.31 -15.03
C GLY A 142 -13.27 -20.18 -16.56
N PRO A 143 -14.10 -19.33 -17.19
CA PRO A 143 -14.01 -19.09 -18.62
C PRO A 143 -12.71 -18.37 -18.99
N GLU A 144 -12.24 -18.57 -20.22
CA GLU A 144 -11.16 -17.75 -20.77
C GLU A 144 -11.59 -16.28 -20.97
N ARG A 145 -12.85 -16.05 -21.39
CA ARG A 145 -13.40 -14.70 -21.60
C ARG A 145 -14.71 -14.46 -20.86
N GLU A 146 -14.80 -13.36 -20.13
CA GLU A 146 -16.06 -12.87 -19.55
C GLU A 146 -16.47 -11.53 -20.19
N PHE A 147 -17.64 -11.48 -20.81
CA PHE A 147 -18.28 -10.23 -21.22
C PHE A 147 -19.29 -9.80 -20.15
N VAL A 148 -19.07 -8.63 -19.57
CA VAL A 148 -20.00 -8.07 -18.59
C VAL A 148 -20.82 -6.98 -19.27
N VAL A 149 -22.14 -7.12 -19.20
CA VAL A 149 -23.08 -6.12 -19.70
C VAL A 149 -23.79 -5.49 -18.52
N ARG A 150 -23.73 -4.16 -18.43
CA ARG A 150 -24.45 -3.40 -17.41
C ARG A 150 -25.58 -2.63 -18.05
N ILE A 151 -26.82 -2.96 -17.68
CA ILE A 151 -28.01 -2.24 -18.11
C ILE A 151 -28.28 -1.10 -17.14
N LEU A 152 -28.24 0.12 -17.64
CA LEU A 152 -28.57 1.38 -16.98
C LEU A 152 -29.87 1.93 -17.58
N PRO A 153 -30.56 2.89 -16.93
CA PRO A 153 -31.84 3.40 -17.42
C PRO A 153 -31.82 3.93 -18.87
N ASN A 154 -30.73 4.60 -19.27
CA ASN A 154 -30.62 5.27 -20.58
C ASN A 154 -29.48 4.73 -21.46
N ALA A 155 -28.81 3.66 -21.05
CA ALA A 155 -27.65 3.12 -21.76
C ALA A 155 -27.35 1.69 -21.31
N ALA A 156 -26.60 0.95 -22.12
CA ALA A 156 -25.87 -0.21 -21.66
C ALA A 156 -24.36 0.02 -21.77
N LEU A 157 -23.61 -0.58 -20.85
CA LEU A 157 -22.15 -0.61 -20.88
C LEU A 157 -21.69 -2.05 -21.10
N LEU A 158 -20.90 -2.27 -22.14
CA LEU A 158 -20.22 -3.54 -22.42
C LEU A 158 -18.76 -3.44 -21.99
N GLU A 159 -18.33 -4.26 -21.02
CA GLU A 159 -16.93 -4.33 -20.58
C GLU A 159 -16.08 -5.11 -21.60
N VAL A 160 -15.25 -4.39 -22.36
CA VAL A 160 -14.44 -4.95 -23.46
C VAL A 160 -12.99 -5.24 -23.07
N GLU A 161 -12.47 -4.63 -22.01
CA GLU A 161 -11.12 -4.93 -21.50
C GLU A 161 -11.13 -4.79 -19.98
N ARG A 162 -11.30 -5.90 -19.25
CA ARG A 162 -11.46 -5.92 -17.79
C ARG A 162 -10.17 -6.34 -17.09
N HIS A 163 -9.85 -5.65 -16.01
CA HIS A 163 -8.68 -5.89 -15.17
C HIS A 163 -9.09 -5.98 -13.69
N PRO A 164 -8.50 -6.90 -12.92
CA PRO A 164 -8.64 -6.88 -11.46
C PRO A 164 -7.91 -5.66 -10.89
N GLY A 165 -8.49 -5.08 -9.84
CA GLY A 165 -7.83 -4.09 -9.00
C GLY A 165 -7.18 -4.75 -7.79
N PRO A 166 -6.44 -3.99 -6.97
CA PRO A 166 -5.78 -4.52 -5.78
C PRO A 166 -6.74 -4.83 -4.62
N GLY A 167 -8.01 -4.40 -4.73
CA GLY A 167 -9.01 -4.49 -3.68
C GLY A 167 -8.64 -3.66 -2.46
N GLY A 168 -9.08 -4.11 -1.29
CA GLY A 168 -8.78 -3.45 -0.02
C GLY A 168 -9.57 -2.16 0.20
N LEU A 169 -9.04 -1.31 1.09
CA LEU A 169 -9.65 -0.05 1.49
C LEU A 169 -8.77 1.13 1.06
N PRO A 170 -9.35 2.30 0.76
CA PRO A 170 -8.55 3.49 0.46
C PRO A 170 -7.72 3.91 1.68
N PRO A 171 -6.46 4.34 1.51
CA PRO A 171 -5.61 4.78 2.61
C PRO A 171 -6.22 5.91 3.46
N GLY A 172 -5.94 5.89 4.76
CA GLY A 172 -6.37 6.88 5.75
C GLY A 172 -7.78 6.71 6.31
N VAL A 173 -8.55 5.69 5.88
CA VAL A 173 -9.86 5.39 6.49
C VAL A 173 -9.77 4.62 7.80
N SER A 174 -8.62 4.02 8.08
CA SER A 174 -8.38 3.17 9.27
C SER A 174 -7.33 3.78 10.21
N GLY A 175 -7.18 5.11 10.20
CA GLY A 175 -6.19 5.83 11.01
C GLY A 175 -4.77 5.81 10.44
N LYS A 176 -3.82 6.30 11.23
CA LYS A 176 -2.41 6.45 10.85
C LYS A 176 -1.50 5.55 11.67
N VAL A 177 -0.50 4.95 11.02
CA VAL A 177 0.49 4.01 11.59
C VAL A 177 1.90 4.45 11.20
N VAL A 178 2.85 4.37 12.12
CA VAL A 178 4.29 4.49 11.80
C VAL A 178 4.87 3.10 11.58
N ALA A 179 5.43 2.83 10.41
CA ALA A 179 6.03 1.55 10.07
C ALA A 179 7.56 1.64 10.00
N LEU A 180 8.24 0.73 10.71
CA LEU A 180 9.69 0.57 10.61
C LEU A 180 10.01 -0.10 9.27
N LEU A 181 10.69 0.64 8.41
CA LEU A 181 11.13 0.20 7.09
C LEU A 181 12.62 -0.16 7.12
N SER A 182 12.92 -1.41 6.80
CA SER A 182 14.27 -1.90 6.51
C SER A 182 14.52 -1.97 5.00
N GLY A 183 15.77 -2.17 4.59
CA GLY A 183 16.09 -2.49 3.20
C GLY A 183 15.70 -3.91 2.78
N GLY A 184 15.28 -4.76 3.73
CA GLY A 184 14.89 -6.15 3.46
C GLY A 184 13.52 -6.31 2.78
N ILE A 185 13.17 -7.55 2.47
CA ILE A 185 11.97 -7.92 1.70
C ILE A 185 10.68 -7.75 2.53
N ASP A 186 10.75 -7.96 3.84
CA ASP A 186 9.59 -8.18 4.69
C ASP A 186 8.86 -6.87 5.04
N SER A 187 9.60 -5.83 5.45
CA SER A 187 8.98 -4.58 5.92
C SER A 187 8.16 -3.83 4.85
N PRO A 188 8.54 -3.77 3.56
CA PRO A 188 7.69 -3.19 2.52
C PRO A 188 6.37 -3.97 2.33
N VAL A 189 6.41 -5.30 2.48
CA VAL A 189 5.21 -6.15 2.39
C VAL A 189 4.28 -5.90 3.57
N ALA A 190 4.82 -5.75 4.79
CA ALA A 190 4.05 -5.39 5.97
C ALA A 190 3.37 -4.02 5.83
N VAL A 191 4.11 -3.02 5.33
CA VAL A 191 3.60 -1.68 5.00
C VAL A 191 2.43 -1.77 4.05
N TYR A 192 2.61 -2.45 2.90
CA TYR A 192 1.57 -2.59 1.90
C TYR A 192 0.30 -3.28 2.45
N ARG A 193 0.45 -4.32 3.29
CA ARG A 193 -0.69 -5.01 3.90
C ARG A 193 -1.52 -4.08 4.80
N LEU A 194 -0.88 -3.19 5.55
CA LEU A 194 -1.58 -2.20 6.36
C LEU A 194 -2.28 -1.15 5.50
N MET A 195 -1.61 -0.64 4.46
CA MET A 195 -2.23 0.27 3.48
C MET A 195 -3.47 -0.36 2.86
N ARG A 196 -3.40 -1.65 2.48
CA ARG A 196 -4.52 -2.40 1.90
C ARG A 196 -5.71 -2.52 2.86
N ARG A 197 -5.49 -2.40 4.17
CA ARG A 197 -6.54 -2.32 5.21
C ARG A 197 -6.95 -0.88 5.54
N GLY A 198 -6.53 0.10 4.75
CA GLY A 198 -6.96 1.49 4.84
C GLY A 198 -6.17 2.33 5.84
N ALA A 199 -5.08 1.81 6.41
CA ALA A 199 -4.19 2.61 7.23
C ALA A 199 -3.40 3.59 6.35
N GLU A 200 -3.25 4.83 6.81
CA GLU A 200 -2.21 5.73 6.32
C GLU A 200 -0.90 5.39 7.03
N VAL A 201 0.16 5.14 6.26
CA VAL A 201 1.45 4.72 6.80
C VAL A 201 2.49 5.82 6.62
N VAL A 202 3.19 6.14 7.70
CA VAL A 202 4.42 6.93 7.72
C VAL A 202 5.59 5.96 7.91
N LEU A 203 6.66 6.14 7.12
CA LEU A 203 7.81 5.23 7.14
C LEU A 203 8.93 5.80 8.00
N VAL A 204 9.57 4.94 8.79
CA VAL A 204 10.78 5.27 9.56
C VAL A 204 11.86 4.27 9.20
N HIS A 205 12.98 4.76 8.67
CA HIS A 205 14.14 3.95 8.32
C HIS A 205 15.35 4.39 9.14
N PHE A 206 15.95 3.45 9.87
CA PHE A 206 17.16 3.68 10.65
C PHE A 206 18.40 3.33 9.84
N HIS A 207 19.37 4.23 9.81
CA HIS A 207 20.60 4.05 9.03
C HIS A 207 21.87 4.36 9.83
N PRO A 208 23.00 3.72 9.49
CA PRO A 208 24.28 3.93 10.16
C PRO A 208 25.12 5.08 9.57
N PHE A 209 24.68 5.75 8.49
CA PHE A 209 25.41 6.89 7.90
C PHE A 209 25.74 7.96 8.96
N PRO A 210 26.97 8.53 8.98
CA PRO A 210 28.04 8.40 7.98
C PRO A 210 29.02 7.24 8.20
N LEU A 211 28.78 6.30 9.13
CA LEU A 211 29.70 5.17 9.37
C LEU A 211 29.85 4.24 8.16
N LEU A 212 28.87 4.27 7.26
CA LEU A 212 28.76 3.44 6.06
C LEU A 212 28.35 4.29 4.85
N SER A 213 28.38 3.69 3.67
CA SER A 213 28.26 4.35 2.36
C SER A 213 26.95 5.14 2.13
N GLY A 214 25.90 4.86 2.90
CA GLY A 214 24.58 5.47 2.74
C GLY A 214 23.66 4.70 1.78
N GLN A 215 24.10 3.59 1.18
CA GLN A 215 23.29 2.78 0.25
C GLN A 215 21.94 2.33 0.86
N SER A 216 21.90 2.03 2.15
CA SER A 216 20.66 1.66 2.85
C SER A 216 19.60 2.79 2.80
N ARG A 217 20.03 4.07 2.86
CA ARG A 217 19.14 5.24 2.73
C ARG A 217 18.54 5.31 1.34
N GLU A 218 19.35 5.15 0.30
CA GLU A 218 18.90 5.21 -1.09
C GLU A 218 17.94 4.05 -1.42
N LYS A 219 18.20 2.87 -0.87
CA LYS A 219 17.30 1.72 -0.95
C LYS A 219 15.96 1.99 -0.27
N ALA A 220 15.97 2.56 0.94
CA ALA A 220 14.76 2.96 1.65
C ALA A 220 13.94 4.03 0.89
N LYS A 221 14.63 5.02 0.30
CA LYS A 221 14.02 6.03 -0.58
C LYS A 221 13.34 5.42 -1.80
N ALA A 222 14.01 4.49 -2.49
CA ALA A 222 13.44 3.79 -3.65
C ALA A 222 12.20 2.95 -3.28
N ILE A 223 12.23 2.26 -2.12
CA ILE A 223 11.07 1.53 -1.61
C ILE A 223 9.93 2.51 -1.28
N ALA A 224 10.22 3.62 -0.59
CA ALA A 224 9.20 4.62 -0.24
C ALA A 224 8.54 5.23 -1.49
N GLU A 225 9.32 5.52 -2.54
CA GLU A 225 8.80 5.98 -3.83
C GLU A 225 7.87 4.92 -4.47
N ARG A 226 8.24 3.64 -4.44
CA ARG A 226 7.35 2.57 -4.91
C ARG A 226 6.07 2.49 -4.07
N MET A 227 6.17 2.61 -2.74
CA MET A 227 5.01 2.60 -1.84
C MET A 227 4.07 3.78 -2.07
N ALA A 228 4.58 4.92 -2.53
CA ALA A 228 3.75 6.09 -2.88
C ALA A 228 2.76 5.78 -4.01
N ARG A 229 2.98 4.76 -4.84
CA ARG A 229 2.00 4.34 -5.86
C ARG A 229 0.71 3.76 -5.28
N PHE A 230 0.75 3.23 -4.06
CA PHE A 230 -0.42 2.70 -3.38
C PHE A 230 -1.11 3.75 -2.50
N GLN A 231 -0.33 4.55 -1.78
CA GLN A 231 -0.83 5.55 -0.82
C GLN A 231 -1.01 6.96 -1.42
N HIS A 232 -0.38 7.25 -2.55
CA HIS A 232 -0.30 8.55 -3.23
C HIS A 232 0.54 9.62 -2.52
N ARG A 233 0.63 9.57 -1.19
CA ARG A 233 1.50 10.45 -0.39
C ARG A 233 2.19 9.65 0.69
N ILE A 234 3.51 9.72 0.75
CA ILE A 234 4.30 9.03 1.76
C ILE A 234 5.34 9.97 2.36
N THR A 235 5.42 9.94 3.68
CA THR A 235 6.51 10.54 4.46
C THR A 235 7.46 9.44 4.87
N LEU A 236 8.76 9.66 4.64
CA LEU A 236 9.86 8.82 5.08
C LEU A 236 10.77 9.62 6.02
N HIS A 237 10.88 9.16 7.26
CA HIS A 237 11.87 9.64 8.23
C HIS A 237 13.12 8.77 8.12
N LEU A 238 14.24 9.37 7.72
CA LEU A 238 15.56 8.77 7.70
C LEU A 238 16.29 9.15 8.98
N VAL A 239 16.45 8.19 9.89
CA VAL A 239 16.95 8.43 11.24
C VAL A 239 18.39 7.93 11.37
N PRO A 240 19.36 8.81 11.67
CA PRO A 240 20.71 8.36 11.99
C PRO A 240 20.71 7.60 13.31
N PHE A 241 21.25 6.38 13.30
CA PHE A 241 21.22 5.47 14.45
C PHE A 241 22.61 5.17 15.03
N SER A 242 23.66 5.72 14.43
CA SER A 242 25.07 5.43 14.75
C SER A 242 25.44 5.71 16.21
N GLU A 243 25.02 6.84 16.78
CA GLU A 243 25.35 7.17 18.17
C GLU A 243 24.62 6.26 19.17
N VAL A 244 23.36 5.93 18.90
CA VAL A 244 22.59 4.96 19.71
C VAL A 244 23.29 3.60 19.70
N GLN A 245 23.73 3.14 18.52
CA GLN A 245 24.49 1.89 18.41
C GLN A 245 25.79 1.94 19.18
N ARG A 246 26.54 3.04 19.06
CA ARG A 246 27.83 3.21 19.77
C ARG A 246 27.66 3.07 21.28
N GLN A 247 26.68 3.75 21.87
CA GLN A 247 26.42 3.67 23.30
C GLN A 247 26.01 2.26 23.74
N ILE A 248 25.12 1.61 22.98
CA ILE A 248 24.73 0.22 23.26
C ILE A 248 25.93 -0.74 23.13
N ILE A 249 26.84 -0.51 22.19
CA ILE A 249 28.04 -1.35 22.04
C ILE A 249 28.95 -1.27 23.28
N LEU A 250 29.07 -0.08 23.88
CA LEU A 250 29.90 0.17 25.06
C LEU A 250 29.29 -0.42 26.33
N GLU A 251 27.98 -0.30 26.51
CA GLU A 251 27.29 -0.67 27.77
C GLU A 251 26.68 -2.07 27.78
N ALA A 252 26.31 -2.61 26.62
CA ALA A 252 25.49 -3.81 26.54
C ALA A 252 26.29 -5.12 26.41
N PRO A 253 25.81 -6.21 27.04
CA PRO A 253 26.27 -7.55 26.73
C PRO A 253 26.17 -7.83 25.22
N LYS A 254 27.22 -8.39 24.61
CA LYS A 254 27.31 -8.58 23.15
C LYS A 254 26.07 -9.26 22.57
N ALA A 255 25.55 -10.29 23.23
CA ALA A 255 24.39 -11.06 22.77
C ALA A 255 23.07 -10.26 22.77
N TYR A 256 22.94 -9.22 23.60
CA TYR A 256 21.72 -8.42 23.77
C TYR A 256 21.62 -7.21 22.83
N ARG A 257 22.70 -6.86 22.12
CA ARG A 257 22.78 -5.65 21.29
C ARG A 257 21.63 -5.52 20.30
N VAL A 258 21.28 -6.58 19.58
CA VAL A 258 20.18 -6.55 18.58
C VAL A 258 18.83 -6.29 19.23
N VAL A 259 18.57 -6.88 20.40
CA VAL A 259 17.32 -6.65 21.16
C VAL A 259 17.25 -5.19 21.61
N LEU A 260 18.36 -4.64 22.10
CA LEU A 260 18.44 -3.24 22.53
C LEU A 260 18.31 -2.26 21.36
N TYR A 261 18.96 -2.53 20.22
CA TYR A 261 18.78 -1.75 18.99
C TYR A 261 17.30 -1.66 18.63
N ARG A 262 16.62 -2.81 18.58
CA ARG A 262 15.19 -2.87 18.24
C ARG A 262 14.30 -2.15 19.27
N ARG A 263 14.63 -2.22 20.56
CA ARG A 263 13.93 -1.47 21.62
C ARG A 263 14.06 0.05 21.42
N TYR A 264 15.26 0.54 21.13
CA TYR A 264 15.48 1.97 20.84
C TYR A 264 14.82 2.41 19.53
N MET A 265 14.87 1.57 18.49
CA MET A 265 14.15 1.84 17.24
C MET A 265 12.64 2.00 17.48
N LEU A 266 12.04 1.16 18.33
CA LEU A 266 10.62 1.31 18.68
C LEU A 266 10.35 2.59 19.48
N ARG A 267 11.19 2.96 20.44
CA ARG A 267 11.04 4.21 21.20
C ARG A 267 11.11 5.44 20.31
N ILE A 268 12.07 5.48 19.39
CA ILE A 268 12.23 6.59 18.44
C ILE A 268 11.04 6.62 17.48
N ALA A 269 10.62 5.47 16.95
CA ALA A 269 9.44 5.38 16.10
C ALA A 269 8.15 5.78 16.84
N GLU A 270 8.02 5.50 18.14
CA GLU A 270 6.91 5.96 18.97
C GLU A 270 6.93 7.47 19.17
N ALA A 271 8.10 8.09 19.36
CA ALA A 271 8.22 9.54 19.41
C ALA A 271 7.78 10.18 18.08
N ILE A 272 8.21 9.63 16.95
CA ILE A 272 7.75 10.06 15.61
C ILE A 272 6.24 9.82 15.45
N ALA A 273 5.71 8.70 15.96
CA ALA A 273 4.28 8.41 15.90
C ALA A 273 3.45 9.46 16.65
N LYS A 274 3.94 9.96 17.80
CA LYS A 274 3.30 11.05 18.54
C LYS A 274 3.29 12.35 17.74
N GLU A 275 4.41 12.73 17.11
CA GLU A 275 4.49 13.91 16.25
C GLU A 275 3.55 13.82 15.03
N GLU A 276 3.43 12.63 14.44
CA GLU A 276 2.60 12.37 13.26
C GLU A 276 1.12 12.14 13.60
N GLY A 277 0.76 12.01 14.87
CA GLY A 277 -0.59 11.63 15.32
C GLY A 277 -0.99 10.20 14.95
N ALA A 278 -0.02 9.30 14.84
CA ALA A 278 -0.25 7.87 14.59
C ALA A 278 -0.64 7.12 15.86
N LEU A 279 -1.53 6.13 15.71
CA LEU A 279 -2.12 5.37 16.82
C LEU A 279 -1.49 3.98 17.01
N ALA A 280 -0.54 3.61 16.14
CA ALA A 280 0.15 2.33 16.20
C ALA A 280 1.52 2.41 15.51
N LEU A 281 2.38 1.45 15.86
CA LEU A 281 3.61 1.13 15.17
C LEU A 281 3.44 -0.13 14.33
N ALA A 282 4.32 -0.35 13.36
CA ALA A 282 4.36 -1.60 12.60
C ALA A 282 5.78 -2.05 12.28
N THR A 283 5.97 -3.37 12.23
CA THR A 283 7.22 -4.00 11.79
C THR A 283 6.96 -5.10 10.76
N GLY A 284 8.00 -5.44 9.99
CA GLY A 284 8.01 -6.59 9.09
C GLY A 284 8.38 -7.91 9.76
N ASP A 285 8.12 -8.08 11.06
CA ASP A 285 8.53 -9.30 11.76
C ASP A 285 7.68 -10.53 11.37
N SER A 286 8.36 -11.67 11.19
CA SER A 286 7.75 -13.01 11.08
C SER A 286 8.25 -13.91 12.21
N LEU A 287 7.37 -14.67 12.85
CA LEU A 287 7.71 -15.46 14.03
C LEU A 287 8.67 -16.60 13.68
N GLY A 288 9.81 -16.68 14.39
CA GLY A 288 10.76 -17.78 14.23
C GLY A 288 11.66 -17.70 12.99
N GLN A 289 11.63 -16.59 12.23
CA GLN A 289 12.43 -16.44 11.02
C GLN A 289 13.91 -16.13 11.30
N VAL A 290 14.20 -15.32 12.32
CA VAL A 290 15.57 -14.98 12.76
C VAL A 290 15.65 -14.96 14.28
N ALA A 291 16.87 -14.99 14.83
CA ALA A 291 17.10 -15.01 16.28
C ALA A 291 16.40 -13.86 17.03
N SER A 292 16.32 -12.65 16.43
CA SER A 292 15.65 -11.50 17.05
C SER A 292 14.11 -11.54 17.00
N GLN A 293 13.52 -12.54 16.35
CA GLN A 293 12.08 -12.70 16.12
C GLN A 293 11.54 -14.00 16.77
N THR A 294 12.17 -14.46 17.84
CA THR A 294 11.56 -15.45 18.75
C THR A 294 10.45 -14.80 19.59
N LEU A 295 9.55 -15.60 20.15
CA LEU A 295 8.45 -15.08 20.96
C LEU A 295 8.96 -14.29 22.17
N GLU A 296 10.01 -14.79 22.83
CA GLU A 296 10.67 -14.16 23.97
C GLU A 296 11.28 -12.80 23.58
N ASN A 297 11.99 -12.74 22.46
CA ASN A 297 12.59 -11.49 21.99
C ASN A 297 11.53 -10.49 21.52
N LEU A 298 10.48 -10.95 20.84
CA LEU A 298 9.36 -10.09 20.45
C LEU A 298 8.66 -9.51 21.69
N HIS A 299 8.43 -10.32 22.72
CA HIS A 299 7.86 -9.87 23.99
C HIS A 299 8.75 -8.79 24.62
N VAL A 300 10.05 -9.04 24.78
CA VAL A 300 10.99 -8.07 25.36
C VAL A 300 11.07 -6.79 24.52
N VAL A 301 11.15 -6.89 23.19
CA VAL A 301 11.20 -5.71 22.32
C VAL A 301 9.91 -4.89 22.42
N ASN A 302 8.75 -5.54 22.46
CA ASN A 302 7.45 -4.86 22.49
C ASN A 302 7.23 -4.02 23.75
N GLN A 303 7.87 -4.38 24.88
CA GLN A 303 7.82 -3.61 26.12
C GLN A 303 8.52 -2.24 26.04
N ALA A 304 9.18 -1.92 24.91
CA ALA A 304 9.78 -0.61 24.69
C ALA A 304 8.82 0.41 24.06
N ALA A 305 7.61 -0.01 23.67
CA ALA A 305 6.58 0.87 23.14
C ALA A 305 5.29 0.75 23.97
N THR A 306 4.56 1.85 24.06
CA THR A 306 3.23 1.93 24.67
C THR A 306 2.11 1.82 23.64
N LEU A 307 2.36 2.29 22.41
CA LEU A 307 1.47 2.11 21.27
C LEU A 307 1.42 0.63 20.83
N PRO A 308 0.28 0.16 20.28
CA PRO A 308 0.20 -1.15 19.64
C PRO A 308 1.26 -1.32 18.54
N VAL A 309 1.91 -2.48 18.48
CA VAL A 309 2.88 -2.82 17.42
C VAL A 309 2.30 -3.91 16.53
N PHE A 310 1.86 -3.54 15.33
CA PHE A 310 1.33 -4.46 14.34
C PHE A 310 2.44 -5.25 13.64
N ARG A 311 2.19 -6.54 13.45
CA ARG A 311 3.10 -7.47 12.75
C ARG A 311 2.32 -8.22 11.66
N PRO A 312 2.05 -7.58 10.51
CA PRO A 312 1.20 -8.14 9.46
C PRO A 312 1.69 -9.48 8.88
N LEU A 313 2.96 -9.82 9.11
CA LEU A 313 3.63 -11.00 8.59
C LEU A 313 3.92 -12.06 9.66
N ILE A 314 3.39 -11.92 10.88
CA ILE A 314 3.80 -12.77 12.02
C ILE A 314 3.63 -14.27 11.77
N GLY A 315 2.65 -14.67 10.95
CA GLY A 315 2.37 -16.06 10.58
C GLY A 315 2.70 -16.42 9.14
N PHE A 316 3.45 -15.57 8.43
CA PHE A 316 3.80 -15.79 7.02
C PHE A 316 5.14 -16.50 6.90
N ASP A 317 5.26 -17.39 5.92
CA ASP A 317 6.54 -17.96 5.52
C ASP A 317 7.28 -17.07 4.51
N LYS A 318 8.56 -17.38 4.25
CA LYS A 318 9.41 -16.61 3.34
C LYS A 318 8.93 -16.64 1.88
N VAL A 319 8.31 -17.74 1.45
CA VAL A 319 7.83 -17.91 0.07
C VAL A 319 6.62 -16.99 -0.15
N GLU A 320 5.70 -16.96 0.80
CA GLU A 320 4.54 -16.07 0.78
C GLU A 320 4.96 -14.60 0.79
N ILE A 321 5.92 -14.22 1.63
CA ILE A 321 6.45 -12.86 1.70
C ILE A 321 7.12 -12.48 0.37
N LYS A 322 7.96 -13.35 -0.19
CA LYS A 322 8.63 -13.12 -1.47
C LYS A 322 7.62 -12.93 -2.61
N ALA A 323 6.63 -13.81 -2.73
CA ALA A 323 5.61 -13.72 -3.77
C ALA A 323 4.83 -12.40 -3.71
N GLU A 324 4.51 -11.94 -2.49
CA GLU A 324 3.85 -10.65 -2.31
C GLU A 324 4.78 -9.47 -2.65
N ALA A 325 6.07 -9.54 -2.28
CA ALA A 325 7.08 -8.53 -2.62
C ALA A 325 7.30 -8.41 -4.14
N GLU A 326 7.28 -9.52 -4.87
CA GLU A 326 7.34 -9.54 -6.34
C GLU A 326 6.09 -8.92 -6.93
N ARG A 327 4.91 -9.29 -6.44
CA ARG A 327 3.62 -8.77 -6.90
C ARG A 327 3.49 -7.26 -6.71
N ILE A 328 4.00 -6.72 -5.60
CA ILE A 328 3.99 -5.27 -5.33
C ILE A 328 5.21 -4.54 -5.90
N GLY A 329 6.15 -5.24 -6.52
CA GLY A 329 7.32 -4.64 -7.17
C GLY A 329 8.38 -4.09 -6.21
N THR A 330 8.46 -4.58 -4.98
CA THR A 330 9.50 -4.20 -4.00
C THR A 330 10.67 -5.18 -3.97
N TYR A 331 10.46 -6.43 -4.44
CA TYR A 331 11.48 -7.48 -4.35
C TYR A 331 12.80 -7.08 -5.02
N ALA A 332 12.77 -6.60 -6.26
CA ALA A 332 13.96 -6.22 -7.01
C ALA A 332 14.79 -5.12 -6.31
N ILE A 333 14.12 -4.17 -5.63
CA ILE A 333 14.79 -3.13 -4.83
C ILE A 333 15.37 -3.74 -3.55
N SER A 334 14.60 -4.62 -2.90
CA SER A 334 14.94 -5.21 -1.59
C SER A 334 16.13 -6.18 -1.63
N ILE A 335 16.42 -6.77 -2.79
CA ILE A 335 17.57 -7.67 -2.97
C ILE A 335 18.86 -6.96 -3.37
N LEU A 336 18.81 -5.64 -3.62
CA LEU A 336 20.04 -4.88 -3.88
C LEU A 336 20.97 -4.99 -2.67
N PRO A 337 22.28 -5.16 -2.87
CA PRO A 337 23.24 -5.16 -1.77
C PRO A 337 23.09 -3.89 -0.95
N ASP A 338 23.02 -4.03 0.38
CA ASP A 338 23.00 -2.92 1.30
C ASP A 338 23.76 -3.23 2.58
N GLU A 339 24.12 -2.16 3.28
CA GLU A 339 24.81 -2.21 4.55
C GLU A 339 23.80 -1.90 5.65
N GLU A 340 23.10 -2.94 6.12
CA GLU A 340 22.02 -2.80 7.10
C GLU A 340 22.52 -2.28 8.45
N CYS A 341 21.74 -1.38 9.06
CA CYS A 341 22.03 -0.83 10.38
C CYS A 341 22.17 -1.93 11.46
N CYS A 342 21.27 -2.91 11.47
CA CYS A 342 21.25 -3.97 12.48
C CYS A 342 22.35 -5.03 12.33
N THR A 343 22.97 -5.15 11.15
CA THR A 343 24.05 -6.12 10.89
C THR A 343 25.41 -5.54 11.24
N LEU A 344 25.55 -4.21 11.19
CA LEU A 344 26.73 -3.51 11.65
C LEU A 344 26.93 -3.78 13.15
N PHE A 345 27.97 -4.55 13.46
CA PHE A 345 28.31 -5.02 14.82
C PHE A 345 27.33 -6.03 15.45
N ALA A 346 26.55 -6.76 14.64
CA ALA A 346 25.77 -7.88 15.13
C ALA A 346 26.68 -8.95 15.79
N PRO A 347 26.29 -9.50 16.96
CA PRO A 347 27.07 -10.55 17.61
C PRO A 347 27.03 -11.85 16.80
N LYS A 348 28.11 -12.65 16.86
CA LYS A 348 28.14 -14.01 16.26
C LYS A 348 27.05 -14.93 16.82
N HIS A 349 26.70 -14.75 18.10
CA HIS A 349 25.68 -15.52 18.80
C HIS A 349 24.68 -14.55 19.46
N PRO A 350 23.69 -14.03 18.72
CA PRO A 350 22.64 -13.19 19.29
C PRO A 350 21.77 -13.99 20.25
N VAL A 351 21.25 -13.32 21.28
CA VAL A 351 20.33 -13.94 22.24
C VAL A 351 19.04 -14.34 21.54
N THR A 352 18.57 -15.57 21.77
CA THR A 352 17.28 -16.07 21.25
C THR A 352 16.18 -16.05 22.30
N ARG A 353 16.55 -15.96 23.59
CA ARG A 353 15.63 -15.87 24.72
C ARG A 353 16.06 -14.73 25.64
N ALA A 354 15.80 -13.49 25.23
CA ALA A 354 16.12 -12.34 26.06
C ALA A 354 15.30 -12.32 27.35
N GLN A 355 15.94 -11.92 28.44
CA GLN A 355 15.26 -11.59 29.69
C GLN A 355 15.06 -10.07 29.75
N LEU A 356 13.84 -9.66 30.11
CA LEU A 356 13.49 -8.24 30.19
C LEU A 356 14.35 -7.51 31.24
N SER A 357 14.65 -8.14 32.37
CA SER A 357 15.49 -7.60 33.44
C SER A 357 16.85 -7.14 32.93
N VAL A 358 17.54 -7.97 32.14
CA VAL A 358 18.86 -7.66 31.58
C VAL A 358 18.79 -6.47 30.61
N ALA A 359 17.72 -6.40 29.81
CA ALA A 359 17.50 -5.27 28.91
C ALA A 359 17.28 -3.97 29.70
N LEU A 360 16.44 -3.99 30.73
CA LEU A 360 16.15 -2.81 31.57
C LEU A 360 17.36 -2.37 32.39
N GLU A 361 18.13 -3.30 32.96
CA GLU A 361 19.37 -3.00 33.67
C GLU A 361 20.42 -2.37 32.76
N THR A 362 20.55 -2.85 31.53
CA THR A 362 21.46 -2.23 30.56
C THR A 362 20.99 -0.82 30.20
N GLU A 363 19.68 -0.65 30.02
CA GLU A 363 19.08 0.65 29.66
C GLU A 363 19.13 1.68 30.78
N SER A 364 19.15 1.27 32.06
CA SER A 364 19.27 2.22 33.19
C SER A 364 20.63 2.90 33.25
N ARG A 365 21.65 2.34 32.57
CA ARG A 365 22.98 2.95 32.40
C ARG A 365 23.08 3.85 31.17
N LEU A 366 22.05 3.86 30.32
CA LEU A 366 22.00 4.65 29.10
C LEU A 366 21.08 5.86 29.27
N ASP A 367 21.54 7.02 28.82
CA ASP A 367 20.72 8.23 28.75
C ASP A 367 19.72 8.11 27.58
N THR A 368 18.62 7.40 27.83
CA THR A 368 17.62 7.02 26.82
C THR A 368 16.96 8.25 26.21
N GLU A 369 16.62 9.25 27.03
CA GLU A 369 15.93 10.46 26.58
C GLU A 369 16.81 11.29 25.66
N ARG A 370 18.08 11.53 26.06
CA ARG A 370 19.05 12.24 25.21
C ARG A 370 19.29 11.52 23.90
N LEU A 371 19.38 10.19 23.91
CA LEU A 371 19.61 9.40 22.71
C LEU A 371 18.43 9.44 21.73
N ILE A 372 17.20 9.43 22.23
CA ILE A 372 16.01 9.61 21.40
C ILE A 372 16.01 11.04 20.82
N ALA A 373 16.24 12.06 21.64
CA ALA A 373 16.26 13.45 21.19
C ALA A 373 17.31 13.68 20.09
N LEU A 374 18.51 13.14 20.27
CA LEU A 374 19.58 13.22 19.28
C LEU A 374 19.20 12.56 17.94
N ALA A 375 18.60 11.36 18.00
CA ALA A 375 18.15 10.66 16.79
C ALA A 375 17.03 11.43 16.06
N LEU A 376 16.14 12.06 16.82
CA LEU A 376 15.06 12.89 16.28
C LEU A 376 15.59 14.19 15.66
N GLU A 377 16.56 14.85 16.29
CA GLU A 377 17.17 16.09 15.78
C GLU A 377 17.95 15.84 14.48
N GLY A 378 18.67 14.72 14.40
CA GLY A 378 19.47 14.37 13.22
C GLY A 378 18.69 13.78 12.04
N ARG A 379 17.36 13.60 12.16
CA ARG A 379 16.57 12.91 11.13
C ARG A 379 16.35 13.79 9.89
N GLU A 380 16.38 13.16 8.72
CA GLU A 380 15.94 13.76 7.46
C GLU A 380 14.50 13.31 7.16
N VAL A 381 13.65 14.22 6.68
CA VAL A 381 12.26 13.90 6.32
C VAL A 381 12.06 14.10 4.82
N VAL A 382 11.78 13.00 4.12
CA VAL A 382 11.52 12.98 2.68
C VAL A 382 10.04 12.72 2.42
N ARG A 383 9.45 13.46 1.48
CA ARG A 383 8.04 13.31 1.10
C ARG A 383 7.90 12.97 -0.37
N TYR A 384 7.16 11.90 -0.65
CA TYR A 384 6.86 11.42 -2.00
C TYR A 384 5.38 11.65 -2.32
N THR A 385 5.10 12.09 -3.54
CA THR A 385 3.74 12.23 -4.07
C THR A 385 3.58 11.44 -5.37
N TRP A 386 2.37 10.93 -5.59
CA TRP A 386 2.01 10.22 -6.81
C TRP A 386 0.50 10.41 -7.11
N PRO A 387 0.08 10.62 -8.37
CA PRO A 387 0.92 10.80 -9.55
C PRO A 387 1.55 12.21 -9.59
N GLY A 388 2.85 12.29 -9.92
CA GLY A 388 3.60 13.55 -10.05
C GLY A 388 4.81 13.61 -9.12
N GLN A 389 6.00 13.65 -9.72
CA GLN A 389 7.29 13.84 -9.03
C GLN A 389 7.46 15.32 -8.64
N LYS A 390 6.95 15.72 -7.49
CA LYS A 390 7.60 16.81 -6.76
C LYS A 390 7.81 16.33 -5.33
N PRO A 391 9.06 16.23 -4.84
CA PRO A 391 9.28 16.30 -3.41
C PRO A 391 8.53 17.53 -2.92
N LEU A 392 7.60 17.36 -1.98
CA LEU A 392 7.02 18.53 -1.32
C LEU A 392 8.20 19.29 -0.70
N PRO A 393 8.30 20.62 -0.90
CA PRO A 393 9.29 21.41 -0.18
C PRO A 393 9.21 21.07 1.31
N GLU A 394 10.36 20.97 1.97
CA GLU A 394 10.39 20.91 3.43
C GLU A 394 9.49 22.01 3.98
N ALA A 395 8.58 21.66 4.88
CA ALA A 395 7.86 22.66 5.63
C ALA A 395 8.90 23.31 6.54
N GLN A 396 9.45 24.45 6.12
CA GLN A 396 10.24 25.31 6.99
C GLN A 396 9.30 25.91 8.05
N GLU A 397 8.99 25.13 9.09
CA GLU A 397 8.60 25.70 10.38
C GLU A 397 9.85 25.70 11.26
N LYS A 398 10.75 26.65 11.00
CA LYS A 398 11.65 27.12 12.05
C LYS A 398 10.80 27.91 13.04
N ALA A 399 10.46 27.28 14.16
CA ALA A 399 10.12 28.03 15.35
C ALA A 399 11.29 29.01 15.65
N PRO A 400 11.02 30.30 15.95
CA PRO A 400 12.08 31.24 16.25
C PRO A 400 12.77 30.81 17.55
N ILE A 401 14.06 30.47 17.44
CA ILE A 401 14.96 30.38 18.58
C ILE A 401 15.05 31.80 19.12
N MET A 402 14.43 32.06 20.28
CA MET A 402 14.69 33.28 21.04
C MET A 402 16.17 33.24 21.47
N GLY A 403 16.97 34.08 20.84
CA GLY A 403 18.34 34.33 21.27
C GLY A 403 18.32 34.94 22.66
N HIS A 404 18.93 34.26 23.62
CA HIS A 404 19.39 34.90 24.84
C HIS A 404 20.52 35.86 24.45
N GLY A 405 20.22 37.16 24.48
CA GLY A 405 21.24 38.20 24.50
C GLY A 405 22.01 38.17 25.83
N PRO A 406 23.28 38.58 25.83
CA PRO A 406 24.09 38.63 27.04
C PRO A 406 23.53 39.68 28.02
N LEU A 407 23.44 39.30 29.30
CA LEU A 407 23.20 40.21 30.41
C LEU A 407 24.54 40.85 30.79
N ASP A 408 24.82 42.02 30.24
CA ASP A 408 25.74 43.00 30.82
C ASP A 408 24.90 44.19 31.32
N GLY A 409 24.97 44.44 32.64
CA GLY A 409 24.25 45.49 33.36
C GLY A 409 24.15 45.21 34.84
#